data_AF-A0A453RT98-F1
#
_entry.id   AF-A0A453RT98-F1
#
_cell.length_a   1.000
_cell.length_b   1.000
_cell.length_c   1.000
_cell.angle_alpha   90.00
_cell.angle_beta   90.00
_cell.angle_gamma   90.00
#
_symmetry.space_group_name_H-M   'P 1'
#
loop_
_entity.id
_entity.type
_entity.pdbx_description
1 polymer ?
#
loop_
_entity_poly.entity_id
_entity_poly.type
_entity_poly.pdbx_seq_one_letter_code
_entity_poly.pdbx_strand_id
1 'polypeptide(L)'
;MKSETEEKYRLYESTLEERVNTCDGILQQVDDTQNLFEELQSLHSSVAIKTQTLHDACDQLLVEKQRLIGFAEALRSRLNYFDELENASTSFYSQTMNIGNEQFLPLLKRLDDCILYVENNPLYAESAVYLVKFRQLQSRALGMIRSHVLSTLKAASSQVQAAIRGSGSGKNAVTEGVEASLIYVRFKAAAGELKPVFNEIESRSSKKEYAQVLSECHSLFCEQRLYLIRGMVQQRISEFAKKEALPSFTRSGCAYLMEACQFEHQLFAHFFP
;
A
#
# COMPACT_ATOMS: atom_id res chain seq x y z
N MET A 1 -15.28 -108.99 55.43
CA MET A 1 -13.90 -108.45 55.54
C MET A 1 -13.19 -108.26 54.19
N LYS A 2 -13.21 -109.20 53.22
CA LYS A 2 -12.61 -108.97 51.88
C LYS A 2 -13.41 -108.02 50.97
N SER A 3 -14.74 -107.97 51.13
CA SER A 3 -15.64 -107.10 50.34
C SER A 3 -15.52 -105.60 50.68
N GLU A 4 -15.36 -105.25 51.96
CA GLU A 4 -15.28 -103.84 52.42
C GLU A 4 -13.98 -103.16 52.02
N THR A 5 -12.90 -103.94 51.83
CA THR A 5 -11.61 -103.41 51.37
C THR A 5 -11.65 -103.15 49.87
N GLU A 6 -12.22 -104.07 49.09
CA GLU A 6 -12.44 -103.90 47.64
C GLU A 6 -13.38 -102.71 47.31
N GLU A 7 -14.45 -102.50 48.08
CA GLU A 7 -15.32 -101.33 47.93
C GLU A 7 -14.59 -100.01 48.20
N LYS A 8 -13.74 -99.96 49.24
CA LYS A 8 -12.92 -98.78 49.53
C LYS A 8 -11.91 -98.47 48.42
N TYR A 9 -11.30 -99.50 47.82
CA TYR A 9 -10.39 -99.32 46.70
C TYR A 9 -11.12 -98.84 45.43
N ARG A 10 -12.29 -99.39 45.10
CA ARG A 10 -13.11 -98.89 43.98
C ARG A 10 -13.61 -97.46 44.19
N LEU A 11 -13.99 -97.11 45.42
CA LEU A 11 -14.40 -95.74 45.74
C LEU A 11 -13.23 -94.76 45.58
N TYR A 12 -12.02 -95.16 45.99
CA TYR A 12 -10.81 -94.36 45.82
C TYR A 12 -10.41 -94.22 44.34
N GLU A 13 -10.54 -95.28 43.55
CA GLU A 13 -10.31 -95.30 42.10
C GLU A 13 -11.30 -94.38 41.37
N SER A 14 -12.60 -94.48 41.69
CA SER A 14 -13.64 -93.58 41.19
C SER A 14 -13.39 -92.12 41.54
N THR A 15 -12.92 -91.84 42.77
CA THR A 15 -12.53 -90.48 43.19
C THR A 15 -11.30 -89.99 42.43
N LEU A 16 -10.33 -90.87 42.15
CA LEU A 16 -9.14 -90.54 41.36
C LEU A 16 -9.51 -90.22 39.92
N GLU A 17 -10.36 -91.03 39.29
CA GLU A 17 -10.89 -90.78 37.94
C GLU A 17 -11.66 -89.46 37.86
N GLU A 18 -12.50 -89.15 38.85
CA GLU A 18 -13.20 -87.86 38.93
C GLU A 18 -12.22 -86.69 39.02
N ARG A 19 -11.16 -86.82 39.83
CA ARG A 19 -10.10 -85.81 39.94
C ARG A 19 -9.29 -85.65 38.66
N VAL A 20 -8.97 -86.74 37.97
CA VAL A 20 -8.29 -86.72 36.67
C VAL A 20 -9.15 -86.03 35.63
N ASN A 21 -10.43 -86.41 35.50
CA ASN A 21 -11.37 -85.75 34.59
C ASN A 21 -11.53 -84.25 34.90
N THR A 22 -11.50 -83.88 36.18
CA THR A 22 -11.53 -82.46 36.58
C THR A 22 -10.25 -81.74 36.16
N CYS A 23 -9.08 -82.36 36.32
CA CYS A 23 -7.80 -81.78 35.88
C CYS A 23 -7.73 -81.65 34.36
N ASP A 24 -8.22 -82.64 33.61
CA ASP A 24 -8.30 -82.59 32.15
C ASP A 24 -9.26 -81.49 31.67
N GLY A 25 -10.39 -81.30 32.36
CA GLY A 25 -11.31 -80.19 32.08
C GLY A 25 -10.68 -78.82 32.35
N ILE A 26 -9.89 -78.69 33.42
CA ILE A 26 -9.14 -77.46 33.72
C ILE A 26 -8.04 -77.23 32.68
N LEU A 27 -7.31 -78.27 32.27
CA LEU A 27 -6.29 -78.18 31.22
C LEU A 27 -6.91 -77.71 29.90
N GLN A 28 -8.04 -78.28 29.50
CA GLN A 28 -8.77 -77.85 28.31
C GLN A 28 -9.18 -76.37 28.40
N GLN A 29 -9.68 -75.92 29.56
CA GLN A 29 -10.01 -74.51 29.77
C GLN A 29 -8.80 -73.59 29.72
N VAL A 30 -7.64 -74.03 30.21
CA VAL A 30 -6.39 -73.28 30.14
C VAL A 30 -5.93 -73.18 28.68
N ASP A 31 -5.97 -74.28 27.92
CA ASP A 31 -5.62 -74.29 26.49
C ASP A 31 -6.55 -73.39 25.68
N ASP A 32 -7.86 -73.45 25.91
CA ASP A 32 -8.85 -72.58 25.25
C ASP A 32 -8.59 -71.10 25.59
N THR A 33 -8.29 -70.81 26.85
CA THR A 33 -7.96 -69.45 27.31
C THR A 33 -6.66 -68.95 26.68
N GLN A 34 -5.66 -69.82 26.54
CA GLN A 34 -4.40 -69.48 25.90
C GLN A 34 -4.59 -69.16 24.41
N ASN A 35 -5.39 -69.95 23.69
CA ASN A 35 -5.76 -69.67 22.29
C ASN A 35 -6.47 -68.31 22.15
N LEU A 36 -7.40 -68.00 23.07
CA LEU A 36 -8.06 -66.69 23.12
C LEU A 36 -7.09 -65.53 23.35
N PHE A 37 -6.08 -65.71 24.21
CA PHE A 37 -5.04 -64.71 24.44
C PHE A 37 -4.14 -64.52 23.20
N GLU A 38 -3.79 -65.60 22.51
CA GLU A 38 -3.01 -65.52 21.26
C GLU A 38 -3.80 -64.80 20.16
N GLU A 39 -5.09 -65.09 20.01
CA GLU A 39 -5.98 -64.39 19.08
C GLU A 39 -6.11 -62.91 19.43
N LEU A 40 -6.33 -62.59 20.71
CA LEU A 40 -6.40 -61.21 21.20
C LEU A 40 -5.10 -60.44 20.93
N GLN A 41 -3.95 -61.07 21.16
CA GLN A 41 -2.64 -60.48 20.90
C GLN A 41 -2.44 -60.21 19.40
N SER A 42 -2.83 -61.16 18.55
CA SER A 42 -2.82 -61.00 17.09
C SER A 42 -3.72 -59.84 16.66
N LEU A 43 -4.97 -59.78 17.15
CA LEU A 43 -5.91 -58.70 16.84
C LEU A 43 -5.37 -57.34 17.29
N HIS A 44 -4.83 -57.26 18.51
CA HIS A 44 -4.24 -56.04 19.05
C HIS A 44 -3.06 -55.57 18.19
N SER A 45 -2.17 -56.48 17.77
CA SER A 45 -1.06 -56.13 16.88
C SER A 45 -1.55 -55.59 15.53
N SER A 46 -2.58 -56.20 14.95
CA SER A 46 -3.18 -55.77 13.68
C SER A 46 -3.82 -54.38 13.80
N VAL A 47 -4.55 -54.13 14.89
CA VAL A 47 -5.15 -52.82 15.16
C VAL A 47 -4.07 -51.77 15.39
N ALA A 48 -3.02 -52.09 16.15
CA ALA A 48 -1.90 -51.18 16.40
C ALA A 48 -1.20 -50.78 15.09
N ILE A 49 -0.87 -51.75 14.23
CA ILE A 49 -0.23 -51.49 12.92
C ILE A 49 -1.14 -50.64 12.03
N LYS A 50 -2.44 -50.99 11.93
CA LYS A 50 -3.41 -50.23 11.13
C LYS A 50 -3.58 -48.80 11.65
N THR A 51 -3.63 -48.62 12.95
CA THR A 51 -3.76 -47.31 13.60
C THR A 51 -2.52 -46.47 13.37
N GLN A 52 -1.33 -47.05 13.50
CA GLN A 52 -0.08 -46.36 13.20
C GLN A 52 -0.01 -45.95 11.73
N THR A 53 -0.34 -46.86 10.80
CA THR A 53 -0.34 -46.56 9.36
C THR A 53 -1.32 -45.44 9.02
N LEU A 54 -2.51 -45.44 9.63
CA LEU A 54 -3.49 -44.37 9.47
C LEU A 54 -2.97 -43.04 10.05
N HIS A 55 -2.32 -43.09 11.22
CA HIS A 55 -1.73 -41.91 11.85
C HIS A 55 -0.63 -41.31 10.96
N ASP A 56 0.29 -42.13 10.46
CA ASP A 56 1.36 -41.70 9.57
C ASP A 56 0.81 -41.09 8.26
N ALA A 57 -0.24 -41.69 7.69
CA ALA A 57 -0.91 -41.15 6.50
C ALA A 57 -1.60 -39.81 6.78
N CYS A 58 -2.27 -39.68 7.93
CA CYS A 58 -2.86 -38.41 8.37
C CYS A 58 -1.80 -37.33 8.57
N ASP A 59 -0.66 -37.66 9.17
CA ASP A 59 0.44 -36.72 9.39
C ASP A 59 1.04 -36.24 8.06
N GLN A 60 1.23 -37.16 7.10
CA GLN A 60 1.67 -36.80 5.74
C GLN A 60 0.68 -35.86 5.05
N LEU A 61 -0.62 -36.14 5.15
CA LEU A 61 -1.67 -35.26 4.59
C LEU A 61 -1.69 -33.88 5.25
N LEU A 62 -1.46 -33.81 6.56
CA LEU A 62 -1.38 -32.54 7.28
C LEU A 62 -0.18 -31.71 6.82
N VAL A 63 0.98 -32.34 6.64
CA VAL A 63 2.18 -31.67 6.11
C VAL A 63 1.95 -31.16 4.69
N GLU A 64 1.33 -31.98 3.83
CA GLU A 64 1.05 -31.57 2.46
C GLU A 64 0.03 -30.42 2.40
N LYS A 65 -1.04 -30.48 3.20
CA LYS A 65 -2.01 -29.39 3.33
C LYS A 65 -1.32 -28.10 3.75
N GLN A 66 -0.44 -28.13 4.74
CA GLN A 66 0.26 -26.93 5.19
C GLN A 66 1.16 -26.35 4.10
N ARG A 67 1.84 -27.22 3.33
CA ARG A 67 2.64 -26.82 2.16
C ARG A 67 1.79 -26.15 1.08
N LEU A 68 0.63 -26.71 0.76
CA LEU A 68 -0.30 -26.14 -0.23
C LEU A 68 -0.87 -24.79 0.22
N ILE A 69 -1.19 -24.64 1.50
CA ILE A 69 -1.63 -23.36 2.08
C ILE A 69 -0.53 -22.30 1.90
N GLY A 70 0.71 -22.62 2.31
CA GLY A 70 1.83 -21.69 2.15
C GLY A 70 2.09 -21.31 0.69
N PHE A 71 1.94 -22.27 -0.24
CA PHE A 71 2.03 -22.00 -1.67
C PHE A 71 0.91 -21.07 -2.16
N ALA A 72 -0.33 -21.30 -1.73
CA ALA A 72 -1.48 -20.47 -2.09
C ALA A 72 -1.34 -19.04 -1.56
N GLU A 73 -0.86 -18.87 -0.32
CA GLU A 73 -0.58 -17.57 0.28
C GLU A 73 0.53 -16.83 -0.49
N ALA A 74 1.61 -17.53 -0.85
CA ALA A 74 2.67 -16.98 -1.67
C ALA A 74 2.15 -16.52 -3.04
N LEU A 75 1.31 -17.33 -3.70
CA LEU A 75 0.70 -16.95 -4.98
C LEU A 75 -0.21 -15.72 -4.82
N ARG A 76 -1.06 -15.70 -3.79
CA ARG A 76 -1.97 -14.58 -3.50
C ARG A 76 -1.21 -13.29 -3.23
N SER A 77 -0.11 -13.35 -2.47
CA SER A 77 0.73 -12.17 -2.21
C SER A 77 1.30 -11.53 -3.48
N ARG A 78 1.57 -12.34 -4.51
CA ARG A 78 2.06 -11.88 -5.82
C ARG A 78 0.92 -11.35 -6.69
N LEU A 79 -0.22 -12.04 -6.69
CA LEU A 79 -1.42 -11.63 -7.43
C LEU A 79 -2.05 -10.35 -6.89
N ASN A 80 -1.92 -10.08 -5.58
CA ASN A 80 -2.45 -8.86 -4.97
C ASN A 80 -2.00 -7.59 -5.71
N TYR A 81 -0.77 -7.50 -6.22
CA TYR A 81 -0.32 -6.33 -6.99
C TYR A 81 -1.12 -6.12 -8.28
N PHE A 82 -1.58 -7.19 -8.92
CA PHE A 82 -2.39 -7.15 -10.14
C PHE A 82 -3.85 -6.84 -9.83
N ASP A 83 -4.39 -7.40 -8.74
CA ASP A 83 -5.76 -7.14 -8.27
C ASP A 83 -5.95 -5.65 -7.89
N GLU A 84 -4.91 -5.02 -7.37
CA GLU A 84 -4.91 -3.58 -7.03
C GLU A 84 -5.13 -2.67 -8.24
N LEU A 85 -4.96 -3.17 -9.48
CA LEU A 85 -5.30 -2.41 -10.67
C LEU A 85 -6.76 -1.99 -10.68
N GLU A 86 -7.67 -2.89 -10.33
CA GLU A 86 -9.11 -2.62 -10.34
C GLU A 86 -9.50 -1.63 -9.25
N ASN A 87 -8.90 -1.79 -8.07
CA ASN A 87 -9.05 -0.86 -6.94
C ASN A 87 -8.55 0.55 -7.28
N ALA A 88 -7.32 0.66 -7.79
CA ALA A 88 -6.72 1.92 -8.19
C ALA A 88 -7.50 2.59 -9.34
N SER A 89 -7.94 1.79 -10.32
CA SER A 89 -8.77 2.26 -11.42
C SER A 89 -10.07 2.87 -10.90
N THR A 90 -10.85 2.10 -10.13
CA THR A 90 -12.14 2.57 -9.58
C THR A 90 -11.97 3.85 -8.77
N SER A 91 -10.91 3.92 -7.96
CA SER A 91 -10.60 5.10 -7.15
C SER A 91 -10.24 6.32 -7.99
N PHE A 92 -9.29 6.23 -8.93
CA PHE A 92 -8.89 7.38 -9.76
C PHE A 92 -9.93 7.80 -10.80
N TYR A 93 -10.84 6.91 -11.21
CA TYR A 93 -11.97 7.26 -12.07
C TYR A 93 -13.18 7.82 -11.30
N SER A 94 -13.25 7.62 -9.98
CA SER A 94 -14.34 8.19 -9.18
C SER A 94 -14.31 9.73 -9.16
N GLN A 95 -15.49 10.35 -9.12
CA GLN A 95 -15.64 11.81 -9.07
C GLN A 95 -15.27 12.40 -7.70
N THR A 96 -15.22 11.56 -6.66
CA THR A 96 -14.88 11.95 -5.29
C THR A 96 -13.37 12.02 -5.07
N MET A 97 -12.57 11.38 -5.92
CA MET A 97 -11.13 11.37 -5.79
C MET A 97 -10.53 12.73 -6.20
N ASN A 98 -9.90 13.39 -5.24
CA ASN A 98 -9.18 14.64 -5.45
C ASN A 98 -7.95 14.68 -4.53
N ILE A 99 -7.08 15.67 -4.72
CA ILE A 99 -5.80 15.75 -3.97
C ILE A 99 -5.99 16.13 -2.51
N GLY A 100 -7.11 16.79 -2.18
CA GLY A 100 -7.49 17.02 -0.79
C GLY A 100 -7.99 15.78 -0.07
N ASN A 101 -8.19 14.65 -0.77
CA ASN A 101 -8.50 13.37 -0.14
C ASN A 101 -7.21 12.76 0.43
N GLU A 102 -7.19 12.48 1.72
CA GLU A 102 -6.06 11.88 2.43
C GLU A 102 -5.60 10.55 1.82
N GLN A 103 -6.48 9.83 1.13
CA GLN A 103 -6.18 8.56 0.48
C GLN A 103 -5.44 8.71 -0.87
N PHE A 104 -5.34 9.93 -1.41
CA PHE A 104 -4.72 10.15 -2.73
C PHE A 104 -3.23 9.81 -2.77
N LEU A 105 -2.45 10.37 -1.84
CA LEU A 105 -1.01 10.14 -1.82
C LEU A 105 -0.63 8.69 -1.45
N PRO A 106 -1.29 8.03 -0.48
CA PRO A 106 -1.12 6.60 -0.24
C PRO A 106 -1.44 5.74 -1.45
N LEU A 107 -2.56 5.99 -2.14
CA LEU A 107 -2.93 5.22 -3.33
C LEU A 107 -1.93 5.42 -4.48
N LEU A 108 -1.44 6.65 -4.67
CA LEU A 108 -0.40 6.92 -5.66
C LEU A 108 0.91 6.19 -5.32
N LYS A 109 1.28 6.11 -4.04
CA LYS A 109 2.43 5.31 -3.59
C LYS A 109 2.21 3.82 -3.84
N ARG A 110 1.01 3.30 -3.54
CA ARG A 110 0.67 1.91 -3.81
C ARG A 110 0.73 1.58 -5.30
N LEU A 111 0.27 2.50 -6.15
CA LEU A 111 0.36 2.40 -7.60
C LEU A 111 1.81 2.34 -8.08
N ASP A 112 2.67 3.19 -7.52
CA ASP A 112 4.11 3.16 -7.78
C ASP A 112 4.75 1.81 -7.42
N ASP A 113 4.39 1.23 -6.28
CA ASP A 113 4.88 -0.08 -5.85
C ASP A 113 4.41 -1.19 -6.81
N CYS A 114 3.17 -1.12 -7.30
CA CYS A 114 2.63 -2.06 -8.29
C CYS A 114 3.37 -1.96 -9.63
N ILE A 115 3.65 -0.74 -10.11
CA ILE A 115 4.45 -0.52 -11.32
C ILE A 115 5.84 -1.16 -11.16
N LEU A 116 6.53 -0.85 -10.06
CA LEU A 116 7.87 -1.40 -9.79
C LEU A 116 7.84 -2.93 -9.70
N TYR A 117 6.81 -3.50 -9.09
CA TYR A 117 6.66 -4.95 -9.00
C TYR A 117 6.51 -5.60 -10.39
N VAL A 118 5.65 -5.03 -11.24
CA VAL A 118 5.42 -5.55 -12.60
C VAL A 118 6.66 -5.39 -13.47
N GLU A 119 7.37 -4.27 -13.37
CA GLU A 119 8.63 -4.02 -14.10
C GLU A 119 9.73 -5.02 -13.73
N ASN A 120 9.82 -5.39 -12.45
CA ASN A 120 10.78 -6.39 -11.99
C ASN A 120 10.38 -7.84 -12.34
N ASN A 121 9.15 -8.07 -12.81
CA ASN A 121 8.64 -9.40 -13.16
C ASN A 121 8.07 -9.43 -14.60
N PRO A 122 8.89 -9.20 -15.63
CA PRO A 122 8.43 -9.11 -17.03
C PRO A 122 7.98 -10.46 -17.61
N LEU A 123 8.40 -11.59 -17.00
CA LEU A 123 8.07 -12.94 -17.46
C LEU A 123 6.65 -13.39 -17.07
N TYR A 124 5.95 -12.65 -16.21
CA TYR A 124 4.59 -12.99 -15.84
C TYR A 124 3.62 -12.79 -17.01
N ALA A 125 2.59 -13.65 -17.04
CA ALA A 125 1.56 -13.58 -18.07
C ALA A 125 0.92 -12.19 -18.09
N GLU A 126 0.82 -11.60 -19.28
CA GLU A 126 0.24 -10.27 -19.51
C GLU A 126 0.88 -9.12 -18.71
N SER A 127 2.09 -9.31 -18.15
CA SER A 127 2.81 -8.30 -17.36
C SER A 127 2.92 -6.96 -18.11
N ALA A 128 3.27 -7.00 -19.40
CA ALA A 128 3.33 -5.80 -20.25
C ALA A 128 1.99 -5.06 -20.37
N VAL A 129 0.86 -5.79 -20.45
CA VAL A 129 -0.47 -5.19 -20.56
C VAL A 129 -0.85 -4.51 -19.25
N TYR A 130 -0.59 -5.15 -18.11
CA TYR A 130 -0.80 -4.56 -16.79
C TYR A 130 0.07 -3.32 -16.58
N LEU A 131 1.34 -3.37 -16.99
CA LEU A 131 2.24 -2.23 -16.89
C LEU A 131 1.69 -1.02 -17.64
N VAL A 132 1.21 -1.20 -18.86
CA VAL A 132 0.57 -0.12 -19.64
C VAL A 132 -0.63 0.48 -18.89
N LYS A 133 -1.50 -0.37 -18.33
CA LYS A 133 -2.68 0.09 -17.57
C LYS A 133 -2.28 0.86 -16.30
N PHE A 134 -1.29 0.37 -15.55
CA PHE A 134 -0.78 1.09 -14.37
C PHE A 134 -0.15 2.44 -14.74
N ARG A 135 0.63 2.51 -15.83
CA ARG A 135 1.22 3.76 -16.32
C ARG A 135 0.16 4.77 -16.79
N GLN A 136 -0.95 4.30 -17.35
CA GLN A 136 -2.11 5.15 -17.67
C GLN A 136 -2.74 5.73 -16.41
N LEU A 137 -2.94 4.92 -15.36
CA LEU A 137 -3.45 5.41 -14.06
C LEU A 137 -2.48 6.40 -13.42
N GLN A 138 -1.17 6.16 -13.51
CA GLN A 138 -0.14 7.06 -12.99
C GLN A 138 -0.20 8.41 -13.71
N SER A 139 -0.25 8.39 -15.05
CA SER A 139 -0.37 9.60 -15.87
C SER A 139 -1.63 10.39 -15.51
N ARG A 140 -2.75 9.70 -15.25
CA ARG A 140 -4.00 10.33 -14.80
C ARG A 140 -3.83 10.98 -13.43
N ALA A 141 -3.29 10.26 -12.45
CA ALA A 141 -3.08 10.80 -11.10
C ALA A 141 -2.16 12.03 -11.12
N LEU A 142 -1.06 11.98 -11.88
CA LEU A 142 -0.17 13.12 -12.06
C LEU A 142 -0.86 14.29 -12.79
N GLY A 143 -1.70 14.00 -13.78
CA GLY A 143 -2.54 14.99 -14.45
C GLY A 143 -3.55 15.68 -13.52
N MET A 144 -4.11 14.95 -12.54
CA MET A 144 -4.95 15.53 -11.49
C MET A 144 -4.13 16.51 -10.65
N ILE A 145 -2.91 16.14 -10.25
CA ILE A 145 -2.01 17.02 -9.48
C ILE A 145 -1.74 18.31 -10.25
N ARG A 146 -1.30 18.19 -11.52
CA ARG A 146 -1.07 19.35 -12.39
C ARG A 146 -2.30 20.26 -12.47
N SER A 147 -3.49 19.67 -12.66
CA SER A 147 -4.74 20.41 -12.81
C SER A 147 -5.13 21.17 -11.53
N HIS A 148 -4.92 20.55 -10.36
CA HIS A 148 -5.16 21.19 -9.07
C HIS A 148 -4.17 22.31 -8.79
N VAL A 149 -2.87 22.09 -9.01
CA VAL A 149 -1.84 23.14 -8.91
C VAL A 149 -2.22 24.34 -9.78
N LEU A 150 -2.59 24.09 -11.05
CA LEU A 150 -3.03 25.15 -11.95
C LEU A 150 -4.26 25.89 -11.43
N SER A 151 -5.25 25.16 -10.92
CA SER A 151 -6.48 25.73 -10.36
C SER A 151 -6.18 26.64 -9.16
N THR A 152 -5.38 26.16 -8.21
CA THR A 152 -5.01 26.89 -7.00
C THR A 152 -4.19 28.14 -7.33
N LEU A 153 -3.23 28.05 -8.27
CA LEU A 153 -2.46 29.20 -8.74
C LEU A 153 -3.33 30.23 -9.49
N LYS A 154 -4.27 29.78 -10.33
CA LYS A 154 -5.23 30.67 -11.00
C LYS A 154 -6.18 31.33 -10.01
N ALA A 155 -6.64 30.61 -8.99
CA ALA A 155 -7.47 31.17 -7.94
C ALA A 155 -6.73 32.27 -7.17
N ALA A 156 -5.47 32.02 -6.77
CA ALA A 156 -4.62 33.03 -6.14
C ALA A 156 -4.42 34.25 -7.06
N SER A 157 -4.16 34.03 -8.35
CA SER A 157 -4.02 35.08 -9.35
C SER A 157 -5.29 35.94 -9.50
N SER A 158 -6.46 35.30 -9.54
CA SER A 158 -7.75 36.00 -9.64
C SER A 158 -8.02 36.85 -8.40
N GLN A 159 -7.72 36.34 -7.20
CA GLN A 159 -7.87 37.09 -5.95
C GLN A 159 -6.97 38.33 -5.91
N VAL A 160 -5.71 38.21 -6.35
CA VAL A 160 -4.78 39.35 -6.46
C VAL A 160 -5.31 40.39 -7.44
N GLN A 161 -5.76 39.96 -8.62
CA GLN A 161 -6.34 40.86 -9.63
C GLN A 161 -7.61 41.58 -9.16
N ALA A 162 -8.47 40.89 -8.42
CA ALA A 162 -9.66 41.48 -7.82
C ALA A 162 -9.32 42.54 -6.77
N ALA A 163 -8.30 42.27 -5.93
CA ALA A 163 -7.86 43.22 -4.92
C ALA A 163 -7.23 44.48 -5.54
N ILE A 164 -6.41 44.33 -6.58
CA ILE A 164 -5.81 45.46 -7.32
C ILE A 164 -6.90 46.34 -7.94
N ARG A 165 -7.92 45.73 -8.57
CA ARG A 165 -9.06 46.48 -9.15
C ARG A 165 -9.92 47.18 -8.09
N GLY A 166 -10.18 46.50 -6.97
CA GLY A 166 -10.99 47.06 -5.87
C GLY A 166 -10.32 48.24 -5.16
N SER A 167 -8.99 48.28 -5.14
CA SER A 167 -8.22 49.36 -4.53
C SER A 167 -8.16 50.64 -5.38
N GLY A 168 -8.54 50.58 -6.65
CA GLY A 168 -8.50 51.69 -7.61
C GLY A 168 -9.64 52.72 -7.50
N SER A 169 -10.60 52.55 -6.57
CA SER A 169 -11.76 53.46 -6.44
C SER A 169 -11.58 54.59 -5.41
N GLY A 170 -10.48 54.61 -4.66
CA GLY A 170 -10.16 55.68 -3.70
C GLY A 170 -8.84 56.35 -4.05
N LYS A 171 -8.84 57.68 -4.19
CA LYS A 171 -7.70 58.56 -4.54
C LYS A 171 -6.52 58.55 -3.54
N ASN A 172 -6.32 57.49 -2.77
CA ASN A 172 -5.16 57.35 -1.90
C ASN A 172 -4.27 56.28 -2.50
N ALA A 173 -3.13 56.70 -3.05
CA ALA A 173 -2.03 55.84 -3.39
C ALA A 173 -1.81 54.85 -2.24
N VAL A 174 -2.17 53.59 -2.46
CA VAL A 174 -1.77 52.52 -1.55
C VAL A 174 -0.25 52.54 -1.58
N THR A 175 0.34 52.76 -0.40
CA THR A 175 1.78 52.83 -0.22
C THR A 175 2.45 51.60 -0.82
N GLU A 176 3.56 51.83 -1.54
CA GLU A 176 4.32 50.84 -2.33
C GLU A 176 4.56 49.48 -1.63
N GLY A 177 4.71 49.47 -0.31
CA GLY A 177 4.91 48.25 0.48
C GLY A 177 3.66 47.39 0.70
N VAL A 178 2.44 47.96 0.58
CA VAL A 178 1.17 47.25 0.86
C VAL A 178 0.70 46.45 -0.36
N GLU A 179 0.92 46.96 -1.59
CA GLU A 179 0.65 46.20 -2.83
C GLU A 179 1.58 44.99 -2.95
N ALA A 180 2.89 45.19 -2.73
CA ALA A 180 3.87 44.12 -2.67
C ALA A 180 3.59 43.13 -1.52
N SER A 181 3.08 43.59 -0.37
CA SER A 181 2.68 42.66 0.69
C SER A 181 1.48 41.81 0.30
N LEU A 182 0.45 42.38 -0.34
CA LEU A 182 -0.78 41.66 -0.65
C LEU A 182 -0.62 40.61 -1.76
N ILE A 183 0.12 40.95 -2.83
CA ILE A 183 0.36 40.06 -3.99
C ILE A 183 1.06 38.77 -3.55
N TYR A 184 2.05 38.90 -2.68
CA TYR A 184 2.88 37.78 -2.23
C TYR A 184 2.23 37.02 -1.07
N VAL A 185 1.46 37.68 -0.19
CA VAL A 185 0.73 36.99 0.90
C VAL A 185 -0.30 36.00 0.36
N ARG A 186 -1.05 36.36 -0.69
CA ARG A 186 -2.06 35.44 -1.29
C ARG A 186 -1.42 34.20 -1.91
N PHE A 187 -0.27 34.36 -2.55
CA PHE A 187 0.49 33.22 -3.07
C PHE A 187 1.14 32.40 -1.96
N LYS A 188 1.69 33.03 -0.91
CA LYS A 188 2.19 32.31 0.27
C LYS A 188 1.10 31.47 0.94
N ALA A 189 -0.15 31.96 1.00
CA ALA A 189 -1.27 31.18 1.49
C ALA A 189 -1.55 29.94 0.60
N ALA A 190 -1.56 30.12 -0.72
CA ALA A 190 -1.70 29.00 -1.67
C ALA A 190 -0.53 27.99 -1.58
N ALA A 191 0.67 28.43 -1.19
CA ALA A 191 1.79 27.54 -0.95
C ALA A 191 1.49 26.55 0.18
N GLY A 192 0.80 26.96 1.24
CA GLY A 192 0.44 26.09 2.36
C GLY A 192 -0.36 24.85 1.94
N GLU A 193 -1.24 25.00 0.95
CA GLU A 193 -2.05 23.91 0.39
C GLU A 193 -1.23 22.99 -0.53
N LEU A 194 -0.37 23.57 -1.38
CA LEU A 194 0.36 22.81 -2.41
C LEU A 194 1.67 22.18 -1.92
N LYS A 195 2.26 22.69 -0.83
CA LYS A 195 3.57 22.25 -0.33
C LYS A 195 3.64 20.75 0.03
N PRO A 196 2.64 20.14 0.70
CA PRO A 196 2.65 18.69 0.92
C PRO A 196 2.70 17.89 -0.38
N VAL A 197 2.01 18.36 -1.42
CA VAL A 197 1.95 17.71 -2.73
C VAL A 197 3.29 17.83 -3.46
N PHE A 198 3.92 19.00 -3.40
CA PHE A 198 5.25 19.20 -4.00
C PHE A 198 6.33 18.38 -3.31
N ASN A 199 6.34 18.32 -1.99
CA ASN A 199 7.28 17.48 -1.24
C ASN A 199 7.18 16.00 -1.67
N GLU A 200 5.95 15.50 -1.85
CA GLU A 200 5.72 14.12 -2.31
C GLU A 200 6.19 13.89 -3.75
N ILE A 201 5.91 14.82 -4.67
CA ILE A 201 6.39 14.71 -6.05
C ILE A 201 7.93 14.76 -6.09
N GLU A 202 8.51 15.69 -5.36
CA GLU A 202 9.96 15.92 -5.35
C GLU A 202 10.72 14.75 -4.72
N SER A 203 10.19 14.16 -3.65
CA SER A 203 10.74 12.93 -3.05
C SER A 203 10.81 11.76 -4.05
N ARG A 204 10.00 11.80 -5.12
CA ARG A 204 9.90 10.78 -6.17
C ARG A 204 10.53 11.22 -7.50
N SER A 205 11.19 12.38 -7.53
CA SER A 205 11.77 12.98 -8.75
C SER A 205 12.85 12.15 -9.44
N SER A 206 13.39 11.12 -8.77
CA SER A 206 14.27 10.13 -9.42
C SER A 206 13.57 9.39 -10.57
N LYS A 207 12.25 9.28 -10.53
CA LYS A 207 11.42 8.75 -11.61
C LYS A 207 11.11 9.84 -12.63
N LYS A 208 11.28 9.50 -13.91
CA LYS A 208 11.12 10.45 -15.04
C LYS A 208 9.76 11.14 -15.04
N GLU A 209 8.69 10.41 -14.77
CA GLU A 209 7.32 10.94 -14.81
C GLU A 209 7.09 12.02 -13.74
N TYR A 210 7.67 11.84 -12.55
CA TYR A 210 7.58 12.81 -11.45
C TYR A 210 8.46 14.04 -11.71
N ALA A 211 9.68 13.85 -12.22
CA ALA A 211 10.53 14.97 -12.63
C ALA A 211 9.86 15.85 -13.69
N GLN A 212 9.20 15.22 -14.67
CA GLN A 212 8.48 15.96 -15.72
C GLN A 212 7.33 16.78 -15.14
N VAL A 213 6.49 16.18 -14.30
CA VAL A 213 5.34 16.88 -13.69
C VAL A 213 5.81 17.99 -12.74
N LEU A 214 6.91 17.77 -12.01
CA LEU A 214 7.52 18.82 -11.18
C LEU A 214 7.98 20.01 -12.04
N SER A 215 8.69 19.75 -13.14
CA SER A 215 9.11 20.79 -14.09
C SER A 215 7.90 21.53 -14.66
N GLU A 216 6.83 20.82 -15.00
CA GLU A 216 5.60 21.42 -15.47
C GLU A 216 4.95 22.31 -14.40
N CYS A 217 4.94 21.89 -13.14
CA CYS A 217 4.47 22.70 -12.02
C CYS A 217 5.31 23.97 -11.82
N HIS A 218 6.64 23.89 -11.97
CA HIS A 218 7.53 25.06 -11.95
C HIS A 218 7.16 26.03 -13.08
N SER A 219 6.99 25.53 -14.31
CA SER A 219 6.58 26.37 -15.45
C SER A 219 5.23 27.03 -15.22
N LEU A 220 4.22 26.28 -14.75
CA LEU A 220 2.90 26.83 -14.44
C LEU A 220 2.97 27.93 -13.38
N PHE A 221 3.77 27.75 -12.33
CA PHE A 221 4.01 28.78 -11.33
C PHE A 221 4.61 30.04 -11.98
N CYS A 222 5.71 29.89 -12.72
CA CYS A 222 6.39 31.02 -13.37
C CYS A 222 5.48 31.76 -14.36
N GLU A 223 4.67 31.03 -15.13
CA GLU A 223 3.70 31.61 -16.07
C GLU A 223 2.65 32.46 -15.35
N GLN A 224 2.04 31.94 -14.28
CA GLN A 224 1.04 32.69 -13.51
C GLN A 224 1.64 33.92 -12.84
N ARG A 225 2.86 33.81 -12.28
CA ARG A 225 3.57 34.95 -11.69
C ARG A 225 3.93 36.00 -12.72
N LEU A 226 4.52 35.60 -13.85
CA LEU A 226 4.87 36.50 -14.93
C LEU A 226 3.64 37.25 -15.46
N TYR A 227 2.52 36.54 -15.64
CA TYR A 227 1.26 37.14 -16.07
C TYR A 227 0.79 38.27 -15.14
N LEU A 228 0.88 38.08 -13.82
CA LEU A 228 0.50 39.09 -12.83
C LEU A 228 1.46 40.28 -12.82
N ILE A 229 2.76 40.00 -12.73
CA ILE A 229 3.81 40.98 -12.43
C ILE A 229 4.13 41.85 -13.64
N ARG A 230 4.04 41.30 -14.85
CA ARG A 230 4.41 42.00 -16.08
C ARG A 230 3.74 43.38 -16.20
N GLY A 231 2.43 43.45 -15.97
CA GLY A 231 1.68 44.71 -16.05
C GLY A 231 2.12 45.72 -15.00
N MET A 232 2.33 45.25 -13.76
CA MET A 232 2.74 46.10 -12.64
C MET A 232 4.15 46.67 -12.84
N VAL A 233 5.08 45.81 -13.26
CA VAL A 233 6.45 46.23 -13.55
C VAL A 233 6.47 47.22 -14.72
N GLN A 234 5.75 46.94 -15.81
CA GLN A 234 5.70 47.84 -16.95
C GLN A 234 5.11 49.21 -16.59
N GLN A 235 4.07 49.24 -15.75
CA GLN A 235 3.50 50.49 -15.25
C GLN A 235 4.52 51.28 -14.41
N ARG A 236 5.19 50.63 -13.47
CA ARG A 236 6.18 51.28 -12.59
C ARG A 236 7.39 51.82 -13.35
N ILE A 237 7.94 51.03 -14.28
CA ILE A 237 9.03 51.49 -15.15
C ILE A 237 8.57 52.70 -15.99
N SER A 238 7.33 52.68 -16.50
CA SER A 238 6.77 53.82 -17.24
C SER A 238 6.59 55.07 -16.38
N GLU A 239 6.30 54.92 -15.08
CA GLU A 239 6.20 56.03 -14.14
C GLU A 239 7.56 56.65 -13.85
N PHE A 240 8.61 55.84 -13.63
CA PHE A 240 9.98 56.35 -13.48
C PHE A 240 10.44 57.10 -14.73
N ALA A 241 10.16 56.54 -15.92
CA ALA A 241 10.52 57.17 -17.20
C ALA A 241 9.86 58.54 -17.41
N LYS A 242 8.67 58.77 -16.83
CA LYS A 242 7.96 60.06 -16.91
C LYS A 242 8.45 61.08 -15.88
N LYS A 243 8.96 60.62 -14.72
CA LYS A 243 9.28 61.48 -13.57
C LYS A 243 10.78 61.82 -13.45
N GLU A 244 11.65 60.97 -13.98
CA GLU A 244 13.09 61.03 -13.73
C GLU A 244 13.91 61.23 -15.01
N ALA A 245 15.06 61.91 -14.90
CA ALA A 245 16.04 61.99 -15.98
C ALA A 245 16.70 60.62 -16.22
N LEU A 246 17.21 60.38 -17.43
CA LEU A 246 17.70 59.08 -17.89
C LEU A 246 18.65 58.34 -16.90
N PRO A 247 19.68 58.98 -16.28
CA PRO A 247 20.55 58.29 -15.34
C PRO A 247 19.84 57.86 -14.05
N SER A 248 18.95 58.70 -13.52
CA SER A 248 18.16 58.40 -12.32
C SER A 248 17.13 57.31 -12.62
N PHE A 249 16.40 57.43 -13.73
CA PHE A 249 15.47 56.43 -14.21
C PHE A 249 16.13 55.05 -14.33
N THR A 250 17.33 54.99 -14.92
CA THR A 250 18.05 53.73 -15.10
C THR A 250 18.38 53.10 -13.75
N ARG A 251 18.84 53.90 -12.78
CA ARG A 251 19.16 53.42 -11.43
C ARG A 251 17.92 52.92 -10.69
N SER A 252 16.84 53.70 -10.67
CA SER A 252 15.57 53.37 -10.02
C SER A 252 14.92 52.14 -10.66
N GLY A 253 14.92 52.06 -12.00
CA GLY A 253 14.39 50.94 -12.76
C GLY A 253 15.17 49.64 -12.51
N CYS A 254 16.51 49.69 -12.55
CA CYS A 254 17.34 48.52 -12.23
C CYS A 254 17.16 48.07 -10.77
N ALA A 255 17.12 49.00 -9.81
CA ALA A 255 16.90 48.68 -8.40
C ALA A 255 15.55 47.98 -8.18
N TYR A 256 14.47 48.51 -8.78
CA TYR A 256 13.14 47.92 -8.70
C TYR A 256 13.06 46.53 -9.35
N LEU A 257 13.70 46.32 -10.52
CA LEU A 257 13.74 45.00 -11.15
C LEU A 257 14.51 43.99 -10.31
N MET A 258 15.64 44.38 -9.71
CA MET A 258 16.39 43.51 -8.80
C MET A 258 15.55 43.12 -7.58
N GLU A 259 14.84 44.07 -6.97
CA GLU A 259 13.96 43.81 -5.84
C GLU A 259 12.79 42.87 -6.23
N ALA A 260 12.16 43.09 -7.39
CA ALA A 260 11.12 42.21 -7.90
C ALA A 260 11.64 40.78 -8.14
N CYS A 261 12.82 40.63 -8.75
CA CYS A 261 13.46 39.32 -8.93
C CYS A 261 13.77 38.65 -7.59
N GLN A 262 14.23 39.40 -6.59
CA GLN A 262 14.52 38.87 -5.26
C GLN A 262 13.24 38.35 -4.59
N PHE A 263 12.14 39.08 -4.65
CA PHE A 263 10.87 38.64 -4.09
C PHE A 263 10.29 37.43 -4.83
N GLU A 264 10.39 37.37 -6.16
CA GLU A 264 9.96 36.19 -6.91
C GLU A 264 10.80 34.96 -6.59
N HIS A 265 12.11 35.12 -6.43
CA HIS A 265 12.97 34.02 -6.01
C HIS A 265 12.60 33.51 -4.60
N GLN A 266 12.38 34.41 -3.65
CA GLN A 266 11.95 34.03 -2.29
C GLN A 266 10.58 33.35 -2.29
N LEU A 267 9.65 33.79 -3.14
CA LEU A 267 8.35 33.16 -3.29
C LEU A 267 8.48 31.77 -3.91
N PHE A 268 9.28 31.62 -4.96
CA PHE A 268 9.54 30.33 -5.58
C PHE A 268 10.10 29.33 -4.56
N ALA A 269 11.15 29.72 -3.82
CA ALA A 269 11.75 28.91 -2.75
C ALA A 269 10.78 28.62 -1.57
N HIS A 270 9.69 29.40 -1.45
CA HIS A 270 8.67 29.12 -0.46
C HIS A 270 7.72 27.99 -0.89
N PHE A 271 7.46 27.87 -2.20
CA PHE A 271 6.62 26.82 -2.78
C PHE A 271 7.40 25.51 -2.97
N PHE A 272 8.60 25.62 -3.53
CA PHE A 272 9.45 24.50 -3.92
C PHE A 272 10.70 24.51 -3.02
N PRO A 273 10.96 23.44 -2.25
CA PRO A 273 12.19 23.25 -1.46
C PRO A 273 13.49 23.38 -2.25
#